data_AF-F5LB73-F1
#
_entry.id   AF-F5LB73-F1
#
_cell.length_a   1.000
_cell.length_b   1.000
_cell.length_c   1.000
_cell.angle_alpha   90.00
_cell.angle_beta   90.00
_cell.angle_gamma   90.00
#
_symmetry.space_group_name_H-M   'P 1'
#
loop_
_entity.id
_entity.type
_entity.pdbx_description
1 polymer ?
#
loop_
_entity_poly.entity_id
_entity_poly.type
_entity_poly.pdbx_seq_one_letter_code
_entity_poly.pdbx_strand_id
1 'polypeptide(L)'
;MKRQRHSVEFKIQVVKEALEAGNKAAVARRYDIHPNLVHRWTKEYQDGKFGDVDITAIPTLDAKALSQENEQLKKLLGEKDLEIAILRDLLKKKNPHLLKKLK
;
A
#
# COMPACT_ATOMS: atom_id res chain seq x y z
N MET A 1 5.87 -39.67 -4.35
CA MET A 1 4.93 -38.72 -4.98
C MET A 1 5.71 -37.55 -5.56
N LYS A 2 5.68 -37.35 -6.88
CA LYS A 2 6.44 -36.27 -7.55
C LYS A 2 5.71 -34.94 -7.32
N ARG A 3 6.37 -33.95 -6.73
CA ARG A 3 5.78 -32.61 -6.55
C ARG A 3 5.67 -31.93 -7.91
N GLN A 4 4.44 -31.67 -8.35
CA GLN A 4 4.18 -30.78 -9.49
C GLN A 4 4.72 -29.38 -9.17
N ARG A 5 5.62 -28.88 -10.02
CA ARG A 5 6.15 -27.51 -9.94
C ARG A 5 5.41 -26.68 -10.98
N HIS A 6 4.78 -25.60 -10.52
CA HIS A 6 4.14 -24.60 -11.37
C HIS A 6 5.07 -23.39 -11.51
N SER A 7 5.08 -22.78 -12.70
CA SER A 7 5.78 -21.52 -12.95
C SER A 7 5.18 -20.38 -12.13
N VAL A 8 5.94 -19.30 -11.95
CA VAL A 8 5.47 -18.15 -11.16
C VAL A 8 4.32 -17.46 -11.88
N GLU A 9 4.42 -17.33 -13.20
CA GLU A 9 3.43 -16.72 -14.09
C GLU A 9 2.09 -17.45 -13.99
N PHE A 10 2.12 -18.79 -13.99
CA PHE A 10 0.90 -19.59 -13.85
C PHE A 10 0.24 -19.39 -12.48
N LYS A 11 1.04 -19.33 -11.40
CA LYS A 11 0.50 -19.07 -10.07
C LYS A 11 -0.15 -17.70 -9.99
N ILE A 12 0.48 -16.67 -10.57
CA ILE A 12 -0.07 -15.32 -10.62
C ILE A 12 -1.40 -15.32 -11.39
N GLN A 13 -1.46 -15.94 -12.57
CA GLN A 13 -2.68 -16.02 -13.38
C GLN A 13 -3.84 -16.67 -12.60
N VAL A 14 -3.60 -17.82 -11.98
CA VAL A 14 -4.60 -18.53 -11.17
C VAL A 14 -5.08 -17.68 -10.00
N VAL A 15 -4.16 -16.98 -9.33
CA VAL A 15 -4.51 -16.12 -8.19
C VAL A 15 -5.33 -14.91 -8.63
N LYS A 16 -4.97 -14.24 -9.73
CA LYS A 16 -5.74 -13.10 -10.25
C LYS A 16 -7.18 -13.52 -10.59
N GLU A 17 -7.36 -14.61 -11.33
CA GLU A 17 -8.71 -15.12 -11.63
C GLU A 17 -9.48 -15.52 -10.37
N ALA A 18 -8.80 -16.10 -9.36
CA ALA A 18 -9.43 -16.45 -8.09
C ALA A 18 -9.84 -15.25 -7.23
N LEU A 19 -9.13 -14.12 -7.36
CA LEU A 19 -9.49 -12.85 -6.72
C LEU A 19 -10.66 -12.19 -7.45
N GLU A 20 -10.64 -12.14 -8.78
CA GLU A 20 -11.71 -11.57 -9.61
C GLU A 20 -13.03 -12.36 -9.48
N ALA A 21 -12.97 -13.69 -9.55
CA ALA A 21 -14.16 -14.53 -9.48
C ALA A 21 -14.73 -14.66 -8.05
N GLY A 22 -13.97 -14.28 -7.02
CA GLY A 22 -14.32 -14.47 -5.61
C GLY A 22 -14.45 -15.94 -5.16
N ASN A 23 -14.29 -16.92 -6.05
CA ASN A 23 -14.50 -18.34 -5.80
C ASN A 23 -13.26 -19.19 -6.15
N LYS A 24 -12.40 -19.37 -5.15
CA LYS A 24 -11.14 -20.11 -5.26
C LYS A 24 -11.36 -21.58 -5.62
N ALA A 25 -12.45 -22.21 -5.17
CA ALA A 25 -12.74 -23.61 -5.44
C ALA A 25 -13.20 -23.85 -6.89
N ALA A 26 -13.93 -22.90 -7.47
CA ALA A 26 -14.32 -22.95 -8.88
C ALA A 26 -13.11 -22.81 -9.81
N VAL A 27 -12.23 -21.84 -9.52
CA VAL A 27 -10.99 -21.63 -10.28
C VAL A 27 -10.07 -22.85 -10.14
N ALA A 28 -9.93 -23.42 -8.95
CA ALA A 28 -9.13 -24.62 -8.73
C ALA A 28 -9.56 -25.79 -9.62
N ARG A 29 -10.89 -26.00 -9.78
CA ARG A 29 -11.45 -27.02 -10.67
C ARG A 29 -11.18 -26.75 -12.16
N ARG A 30 -11.16 -25.48 -12.59
CA ARG A 30 -10.87 -25.12 -14.00
C ARG A 30 -9.44 -25.46 -14.40
N TYR A 31 -8.49 -25.27 -13.48
CA TYR A 31 -7.07 -25.50 -13.71
C TYR A 31 -6.59 -26.89 -13.24
N ASP A 32 -7.51 -27.78 -12.85
CA ASP A 32 -7.21 -29.10 -12.29
C ASP A 32 -6.17 -29.08 -11.16
N ILE A 33 -6.29 -28.10 -10.27
CA ILE A 33 -5.43 -27.90 -9.11
C ILE A 33 -6.23 -28.05 -7.82
N HIS A 34 -5.54 -28.48 -6.76
CA HIS A 34 -6.19 -28.62 -5.47
C HIS A 34 -6.57 -27.23 -4.88
N PRO A 35 -7.79 -27.03 -4.33
CA PRO A 35 -8.21 -25.74 -3.78
C PRO A 35 -7.26 -25.15 -2.71
N ASN A 36 -6.64 -26.01 -1.90
CA ASN A 36 -5.62 -25.57 -0.92
C ASN A 36 -4.38 -24.95 -1.57
N LEU A 37 -4.01 -25.37 -2.80
CA LEU A 37 -2.90 -24.78 -3.54
C LEU A 37 -3.24 -23.33 -3.92
N VAL A 38 -4.45 -23.09 -4.39
CA VAL A 38 -4.95 -21.74 -4.73
C VAL A 38 -4.94 -20.86 -3.49
N HIS A 39 -5.45 -21.35 -2.35
CA HIS A 39 -5.41 -20.59 -1.08
C HIS A 39 -3.98 -20.20 -0.67
N ARG A 40 -3.05 -21.17 -0.75
CA ARG A 40 -1.64 -20.90 -0.44
C ARG A 40 -1.05 -19.86 -1.40
N TRP A 41 -1.28 -20.00 -2.70
CA TRP A 41 -0.77 -19.04 -3.68
C TRP A 41 -1.39 -17.66 -3.52
N THR A 42 -2.68 -17.56 -3.17
CA THR A 42 -3.30 -16.26 -2.88
C THR A 42 -2.61 -15.57 -1.71
N LYS A 43 -2.28 -16.33 -0.65
CA LYS A 43 -1.51 -15.79 0.47
C LYS A 43 -0.09 -15.40 0.05
N GLU A 44 0.62 -16.26 -0.67
CA GLU A 44 1.97 -15.96 -1.18
C GLU A 44 2.00 -14.72 -2.10
N TYR A 45 0.92 -14.49 -2.86
CA TYR A 45 0.73 -13.33 -3.72
C TYR A 45 0.50 -12.04 -2.91
N GLN A 46 -0.36 -12.10 -1.88
CA GLN A 46 -0.59 -10.97 -0.96
C GLN A 46 0.66 -10.64 -0.13
N ASP A 47 1.45 -11.66 0.24
CA ASP A 47 2.73 -11.51 0.94
C ASP A 47 3.86 -10.99 0.01
N GLY A 48 3.59 -10.75 -1.28
CA GLY A 48 4.56 -10.23 -2.24
C GLY A 48 5.65 -11.20 -2.69
N LYS A 49 5.49 -12.50 -2.45
CA LYS A 49 6.51 -13.51 -2.78
C LYS A 49 6.70 -13.78 -4.28
N PHE A 50 5.79 -13.28 -5.11
CA PHE A 50 5.88 -13.41 -6.56
C PHE A 50 6.47 -12.19 -7.27
N GLY A 51 6.98 -11.19 -6.52
CA GLY A 51 7.69 -10.02 -7.06
C GLY A 51 6.80 -9.01 -7.80
N ASP A 52 5.63 -9.44 -8.27
CA ASP A 52 4.66 -8.63 -9.00
C ASP A 52 3.38 -8.50 -8.15
N VAL A 53 3.47 -7.69 -7.09
CA VAL A 53 2.29 -7.25 -6.35
C VAL A 53 1.61 -6.24 -7.27
N ASP A 54 0.53 -6.67 -7.93
CA ASP A 54 -0.36 -5.76 -8.62
C ASP A 54 -0.99 -4.88 -7.54
N ILE A 55 -0.44 -3.67 -7.38
CA ILE A 55 -0.82 -2.68 -6.35
C ILE A 55 -2.32 -2.37 -6.43
N THR A 56 -2.95 -2.65 -7.57
CA THR A 56 -4.39 -2.52 -7.80
C THR A 56 -5.25 -3.52 -7.03
N ALA A 57 -4.69 -4.66 -6.60
CA ALA A 57 -5.41 -5.69 -5.84
C ALA A 57 -5.31 -5.52 -4.31
N ILE A 58 -4.56 -4.53 -3.83
CA ILE A 58 -4.59 -4.11 -2.42
C ILE A 58 -5.96 -3.47 -2.19
N PRO A 59 -6.75 -3.94 -1.21
CA PRO A 59 -8.11 -3.45 -1.02
C PRO A 59 -8.09 -1.93 -0.87
N THR A 60 -8.87 -1.25 -1.70
CA THR A 60 -9.03 0.21 -1.78
C THR A 60 -9.35 0.90 -0.45
N LEU A 61 -9.73 0.11 0.57
CA LEU A 61 -9.87 0.53 1.96
C LEU A 61 -8.58 1.19 2.50
N ASP A 62 -7.41 0.60 2.24
CA ASP A 62 -6.14 1.16 2.71
C ASP A 62 -5.75 2.40 1.92
N ALA A 63 -5.98 2.42 0.60
CA ALA A 63 -5.67 3.59 -0.22
C ALA A 63 -6.50 4.83 0.16
N LYS A 64 -7.79 4.64 0.47
CA LYS A 64 -8.66 5.74 0.89
C LYS A 64 -8.31 6.25 2.29
N ALA A 65 -8.06 5.34 3.24
CA ALA A 65 -7.62 5.71 4.58
C ALA A 65 -6.26 6.44 4.55
N LEU A 66 -5.31 5.91 3.78
CA LEU A 66 -3.99 6.52 3.58
C LEU A 66 -4.06 7.87 2.87
N SER A 67 -5.00 8.05 1.95
CA SER A 67 -5.25 9.35 1.30
C SER A 67 -5.81 10.36 2.30
N GLN A 68 -6.74 9.94 3.18
CA GLN A 68 -7.32 10.80 4.21
C GLN A 68 -6.26 11.21 5.25
N GLU A 69 -5.42 10.26 5.69
CA GLU A 69 -4.32 10.55 6.59
C GLU A 69 -3.33 11.53 5.97
N ASN A 70 -2.96 11.33 4.69
CA ASN A 70 -2.12 12.28 3.98
C ASN A 70 -2.72 13.68 3.89
N GLU A 71 -4.03 13.79 3.65
CA GLU A 71 -4.71 15.08 3.59
C GLU A 71 -4.70 15.78 4.96
N GLN A 72 -4.95 15.04 6.04
CA GLN A 72 -4.86 15.54 7.42
C GLN A 72 -3.44 16.01 7.76
N LEU A 73 -2.42 15.21 7.43
CA LEU A 73 -1.02 15.55 7.67
C LEU A 73 -0.60 16.80 6.89
N LYS A 74 -1.00 16.93 5.62
CA LYS A 74 -0.73 18.13 4.82
C LYS A 74 -1.36 19.37 5.43
N LYS A 75 -2.59 19.27 5.94
CA LYS A 75 -3.28 20.38 6.61
C LYS A 75 -2.53 20.80 7.88
N LEU A 76 -2.18 19.84 8.73
CA LEU A 76 -1.46 20.10 9.97
C LEU A 76 -0.08 20.74 9.70
N LEU A 77 0.62 20.26 8.68
CA LEU A 77 1.91 20.81 8.26
C LEU A 77 1.75 22.28 7.81
N GLY A 78 0.75 22.58 6.98
CA GLY A 78 0.48 23.94 6.53
C GLY A 78 0.13 24.91 7.69
N GLU A 79 -0.65 24.45 8.67
CA GLU A 79 -0.94 25.22 9.89
C GLU A 79 0.34 25.53 10.67
N LYS A 80 1.25 24.55 10.81
CA LYS A 80 2.52 24.72 11.50
C LYS A 80 3.49 25.63 10.75
N ASP A 81 3.56 25.53 9.42
CA ASP A 81 4.38 26.42 8.60
C ASP A 81 3.90 27.88 8.69
N LEU A 82 2.58 28.09 8.73
CA LEU A 82 1.98 29.42 8.90
C LEU A 82 2.27 29.99 10.30
N GLU A 83 2.15 29.17 11.34
CA GLU A 83 2.52 29.55 12.72
C GLU A 83 3.99 29.97 12.79
N ILE A 84 4.89 29.18 12.20
CA ILE A 84 6.32 29.48 12.12
C ILE A 84 6.57 30.78 11.36
N ALA A 85 5.89 31.01 10.23
CA ALA A 85 6.05 32.23 9.44
C ALA A 85 5.67 33.47 10.26
N ILE A 86 4.52 33.43 10.96
CA ILE A 86 4.08 34.53 11.83
C ILE A 86 5.07 34.76 12.97
N LEU A 87 5.52 33.69 13.65
CA LEU A 87 6.48 33.80 14.75
C LEU A 87 7.82 34.41 14.27
N ARG A 88 8.30 34.01 13.09
CA ARG A 88 9.51 34.59 12.48
C ARG A 88 9.32 36.07 12.16
N ASP A 89 8.17 36.46 11.63
CA ASP A 89 7.85 37.86 11.33
C ASP A 89 7.75 38.73 12.59
N LEU A 90 7.14 38.21 13.66
CA LEU A 90 7.08 38.89 14.95
C LEU A 90 8.47 39.05 15.57
N LEU A 91 9.30 38.01 15.51
CA LEU A 91 10.69 38.07 15.96
C LEU A 91 11.50 39.05 15.11
N LYS A 92 11.29 39.10 13.80
CA LYS A 92 11.94 40.07 12.90
C LYS A 92 11.62 41.51 13.31
N LYS A 93 10.37 41.78 13.69
CA LYS A 93 9.89 43.10 14.11
C LYS A 93 10.40 43.49 15.50
N LYS A 94 10.38 42.57 16.49
CA LYS A 94 10.78 42.90 17.88
C LYS A 94 12.27 42.71 18.16
N ASN A 95 12.86 41.59 17.74
CA ASN A 95 14.20 41.16 18.14
C ASN A 95 14.95 40.48 16.97
N PRO A 96 15.36 41.24 15.93
CA PRO A 96 15.91 40.69 14.68
C PRO A 96 17.21 39.89 14.87
N HIS A 97 17.97 40.16 15.95
CA HIS A 97 19.20 39.44 16.27
C HIS A 97 18.97 37.98 16.67
N LEU A 98 17.77 37.60 17.13
CA LEU A 98 17.44 36.23 17.52
C LEU A 98 17.26 35.30 16.32
N LEU A 99 16.92 35.83 15.14
CA LEU A 99 16.76 35.04 13.91
C LEU A 99 18.09 34.44 13.42
N LYS A 100 19.24 35.03 13.78
CA LYS A 100 20.57 34.52 13.41
C LYS A 100 20.95 33.24 14.16
N LYS A 101 20.31 32.94 15.30
CA LYS A 101 20.59 31.75 16.13
C LYS A 101 19.78 30.50 15.74
N LEU A 102 18.87 30.63 14.77
CA LEU A 102 17.92 29.59 14.35
C LEU A 102 18.39 28.82 13.08
N LYS A 103 19.63 29.04 12.64
CA LYS A 103 20.22 28.36 11.48
C LYS A 103 21.01 27.13 11.89
#